data_AF-A0A9X3N090-F1
#
_entry.id   AF-A0A9X3N090-F1
#
_cell.length_a   1.000
_cell.length_b   1.000
_cell.length_c   1.000
_cell.angle_alpha   90.00
_cell.angle_beta   90.00
_cell.angle_gamma   90.00
#
_symmetry.space_group_name_H-M   'P 1'
#
loop_
_entity.id
_entity.type
_entity.pdbx_description
1 polymer ?
#
loop_
_entity_poly.entity_id
_entity_poly.type
_entity_poly.pdbx_seq_one_letter_code
_entity_poly.pdbx_strand_id
1 'polypeptide(L)'
;MRAVVGAAIVGALLAFAAPAQAFKFDVTWAYGVVADNPFNDPDSGALLPATAVFPRGQVKDAGTPDCCAVKMTVTALGTSGQGLFSYDTSDGSAVYRNIDRRIDTSPNTIASVRYDLCRSDGRCATHTIARPASPAPTPQPGVSPTPTPTPAPPSPAIDQDGDGYPSSVDCSDVNNTVHPGAREIPGNGIDDDCSGGDQPGKVLAIVKSDWTVTRRTDPRVKLMQVRDAPAGAQVDVLCKGRGCPFKQRRKVLDANGETSLTKLFKHRLRHGITIDVVISSPNMISKVTRYVIRRGVNPSSRSMCIPLGSNTPQRRC
;
A
#
# COMPACT_ATOMS: atom_id res chain seq x y z
N MET A 1 1.31 -26.53 -74.92
CA MET A 1 1.90 -26.86 -73.61
C MET A 1 2.15 -25.55 -72.86
N ARG A 2 1.33 -25.22 -71.86
CA ARG A 2 1.52 -24.05 -70.99
C ARG A 2 1.81 -24.57 -69.59
N ALA A 3 3.00 -24.28 -69.07
CA ALA A 3 3.38 -24.61 -67.70
C ALA A 3 2.76 -23.58 -66.75
N VAL A 4 2.00 -24.04 -65.76
CA VAL A 4 1.49 -23.22 -64.66
C VAL A 4 2.33 -23.53 -63.44
N VAL A 5 3.09 -22.54 -62.96
CA VAL A 5 3.86 -22.58 -61.72
C VAL A 5 2.92 -22.21 -60.58
N GLY A 6 2.64 -23.17 -59.68
CA GLY A 6 1.89 -22.93 -58.46
C GLY A 6 2.82 -22.44 -57.35
N ALA A 7 2.69 -21.17 -56.96
CA ALA A 7 3.35 -20.62 -55.77
C ALA A 7 2.48 -20.92 -54.53
N ALA A 8 3.01 -21.72 -53.61
CA ALA A 8 2.41 -21.97 -52.31
C ALA A 8 2.63 -20.76 -51.39
N ILE A 9 1.56 -20.07 -51.02
CA ILE A 9 1.58 -19.05 -49.97
C ILE A 9 1.37 -19.76 -48.63
N VAL A 10 2.45 -19.96 -47.88
CA VAL A 10 2.38 -20.37 -46.47
C VAL A 10 2.01 -19.11 -45.68
N GLY A 11 0.72 -18.93 -45.41
CA GLY A 11 0.23 -17.90 -44.51
C GLY A 11 0.57 -18.29 -43.07
N ALA A 12 1.60 -17.66 -42.49
CA ALA A 12 1.85 -17.72 -41.07
C ALA A 12 0.66 -17.08 -40.34
N LEU A 13 -0.17 -17.90 -39.69
CA LEU A 13 -1.13 -17.44 -38.70
C LEU A 13 -0.33 -16.89 -37.50
N LEU A 14 -0.07 -15.59 -37.51
CA LEU A 14 0.23 -14.85 -36.29
C LEU A 14 -1.05 -14.85 -35.45
N ALA A 15 -1.09 -15.75 -34.46
CA ALA A 15 -2.07 -15.67 -33.39
C ALA A 15 -1.80 -14.40 -32.57
N PHE A 16 -2.52 -13.32 -32.89
CA PHE A 16 -2.58 -12.16 -32.04
C PHE A 16 -3.26 -12.57 -30.72
N ALA A 17 -2.51 -12.56 -29.63
CA ALA A 17 -3.09 -12.67 -28.29
C ALA A 17 -4.08 -11.51 -28.13
N ALA A 18 -5.37 -11.83 -27.94
CA ALA A 18 -6.38 -10.83 -27.65
C ALA A 18 -6.00 -10.09 -26.35
N PRO A 19 -6.15 -8.75 -26.27
CA PRO A 19 -5.90 -8.04 -25.03
C PRO A 19 -6.82 -8.60 -23.93
N ALA A 20 -6.25 -8.89 -22.76
CA ALA A 20 -6.98 -9.33 -21.58
C ALA A 20 -8.19 -8.40 -21.39
N GLN A 21 -9.40 -8.96 -21.52
CA GLN A 21 -10.60 -8.19 -21.27
C GLN A 21 -10.66 -7.86 -19.77
N ALA A 22 -11.38 -6.81 -19.42
CA ALA A 22 -11.53 -6.39 -18.03
C ALA A 22 -13.02 -6.37 -17.73
N PHE A 23 -13.43 -7.02 -16.64
CA PHE A 23 -14.80 -7.08 -16.19
C PHE A 23 -15.25 -5.70 -15.75
N LYS A 24 -16.31 -5.20 -16.38
CA LYS A 24 -16.96 -3.95 -16.02
C LYS A 24 -18.24 -4.25 -15.25
N PHE A 25 -18.40 -3.62 -14.10
CA PHE A 25 -19.64 -3.69 -13.35
C PHE A 25 -20.72 -2.89 -14.08
N ASP A 26 -21.80 -3.56 -14.48
CA ASP A 26 -22.94 -2.94 -15.14
C ASP A 26 -23.89 -2.33 -14.09
N VAL A 27 -23.48 -1.18 -13.56
CA VAL A 27 -24.25 -0.40 -12.60
C VAL A 27 -24.26 1.07 -13.02
N THR A 28 -25.38 1.76 -12.76
CA THR A 28 -25.54 3.17 -13.17
C THR A 28 -25.00 4.17 -12.15
N TRP A 29 -24.74 3.72 -10.92
CA TRP A 29 -24.38 4.56 -9.78
C TRP A 29 -22.88 4.56 -9.45
N ALA A 30 -22.08 3.72 -10.13
CA ALA A 30 -20.63 3.67 -9.98
C ALA A 30 -19.98 3.31 -11.31
N TYR A 31 -18.70 3.63 -11.43
CA TYR A 31 -17.82 2.98 -12.37
C TYR A 31 -16.94 1.98 -11.60
N GLY A 32 -16.99 0.71 -11.99
CA GLY A 32 -16.10 -0.32 -11.47
C GLY A 32 -15.57 -1.18 -12.62
N VAL A 33 -14.25 -1.31 -12.71
CA VAL A 33 -13.60 -2.20 -13.68
C VAL A 33 -12.50 -2.96 -12.98
N VAL A 34 -12.47 -4.28 -13.16
CA VAL A 34 -11.44 -5.16 -12.60
C VAL A 34 -10.82 -6.01 -13.69
N ALA A 35 -9.55 -6.36 -13.56
CA ALA A 35 -8.86 -7.23 -14.50
C ALA A 35 -9.42 -8.66 -14.43
N ASP A 36 -9.58 -9.31 -15.58
CA ASP A 36 -10.16 -10.66 -15.66
C ASP A 36 -9.22 -11.75 -15.13
N ASN A 37 -7.94 -11.43 -15.00
CA ASN A 37 -6.94 -12.39 -14.56
C ASN A 37 -6.09 -11.85 -13.40
N PRO A 38 -6.67 -11.77 -12.19
CA PRO A 38 -5.92 -11.35 -11.01
C PRO A 38 -4.92 -12.42 -10.57
N PHE A 39 -4.98 -13.63 -11.11
CA PHE A 39 -4.06 -14.71 -10.77
C PHE A 39 -2.80 -14.71 -11.61
N ASN A 40 -2.70 -13.85 -12.62
CA ASN A 40 -1.48 -13.72 -13.39
C ASN A 40 -0.71 -12.49 -12.95
N ASP A 41 0.60 -12.65 -12.97
CA ASP A 41 1.53 -11.57 -12.81
C ASP A 41 1.36 -10.60 -14.01
N PRO A 42 1.20 -9.29 -13.75
CA PRO A 42 0.86 -8.33 -14.79
C PRO A 42 2.00 -8.05 -15.77
N ASP A 43 3.24 -8.33 -15.39
CA ASP A 43 4.42 -7.99 -16.17
C ASP A 43 4.87 -9.19 -17.00
N SER A 44 4.87 -10.39 -16.41
CA SER A 44 5.23 -11.64 -17.10
C SER A 44 4.05 -12.37 -17.74
N GLY A 45 2.82 -12.09 -17.31
CA GLY A 45 1.63 -12.87 -17.68
C GLY A 45 1.62 -14.30 -17.12
N ALA A 46 2.59 -14.68 -16.27
CA ALA A 46 2.68 -15.99 -15.66
C ALA A 46 1.65 -16.17 -14.55
N LEU A 47 1.21 -17.41 -14.30
CA LEU A 47 0.31 -17.70 -13.19
C LEU A 47 1.06 -17.54 -11.85
N LEU A 48 0.50 -16.73 -10.95
CA LEU A 48 1.00 -16.50 -9.60
C LEU A 48 0.92 -17.78 -8.76
N PRO A 49 1.78 -17.91 -7.72
CA PRO A 49 1.70 -19.01 -6.75
C PRO A 49 0.28 -19.22 -6.22
N ALA A 50 -0.03 -20.45 -5.80
CA ALA A 50 -1.36 -20.83 -5.32
C ALA A 50 -1.85 -19.96 -4.13
N THR A 51 -0.91 -19.38 -3.37
CA THR A 51 -1.14 -18.51 -2.21
C THR A 51 -1.21 -17.02 -2.55
N ALA A 52 -0.93 -16.63 -3.80
CA ALA A 52 -0.81 -15.23 -4.20
C ALA A 52 -1.82 -14.84 -5.28
N VAL A 53 -2.28 -13.60 -5.23
CA VAL A 53 -3.15 -13.01 -6.23
C VAL A 53 -2.90 -11.50 -6.33
N PHE A 54 -3.06 -10.92 -7.52
CA PHE A 54 -2.92 -9.50 -7.78
C PHE A 54 -4.20 -8.91 -8.39
N PRO A 55 -5.20 -8.59 -7.56
CA PRO A 55 -6.38 -7.85 -7.96
C PRO A 55 -5.99 -6.49 -8.53
N ARG A 56 -6.36 -6.24 -9.78
CA ARG A 56 -6.16 -4.96 -10.47
C ARG A 56 -7.49 -4.38 -10.90
N GLY A 57 -7.65 -3.07 -10.83
CA GLY A 57 -8.87 -2.41 -11.25
C GLY A 57 -8.98 -0.98 -10.79
N GLN A 58 -10.13 -0.38 -11.07
CA GLN A 58 -10.47 0.96 -10.65
C GLN A 58 -11.93 1.02 -10.21
N VAL A 59 -12.18 1.84 -9.19
CA VAL A 59 -13.52 2.19 -8.74
C VAL A 59 -13.65 3.70 -8.69
N LYS A 60 -14.84 4.21 -9.04
CA LYS A 60 -15.18 5.63 -8.98
C LYS A 60 -16.68 5.74 -8.72
N ASP A 61 -17.07 6.66 -7.84
CA ASP A 61 -18.47 7.05 -7.74
C ASP A 61 -18.92 7.77 -9.03
N ALA A 62 -20.14 7.51 -9.51
CA ALA A 62 -20.62 8.12 -10.77
C ALA A 62 -20.78 9.65 -10.66
N GLY A 63 -20.61 10.24 -9.47
CA GLY A 63 -20.73 11.68 -9.25
C GLY A 63 -22.17 12.15 -9.22
N THR A 64 -23.10 11.24 -8.89
CA THR A 64 -24.50 11.61 -8.69
C THR A 64 -24.56 12.53 -7.47
N PRO A 65 -25.35 13.62 -7.47
CA PRO A 65 -25.47 14.54 -6.32
C PRO A 65 -26.23 13.93 -5.12
N ASP A 66 -25.97 12.67 -4.81
CA ASP A 66 -26.53 11.98 -3.68
C ASP A 66 -25.48 11.71 -2.61
N CYS A 67 -25.97 11.43 -1.41
CA CYS A 67 -25.24 11.39 -0.14
C CYS A 67 -24.03 10.45 -0.08
N CYS A 68 -23.81 9.66 -1.13
CA CYS A 68 -23.59 8.25 -0.94
C CYS A 68 -22.31 7.82 -1.66
N ALA A 69 -21.31 7.39 -0.89
CA ALA A 69 -20.04 6.90 -1.41
C ALA A 69 -20.14 5.44 -1.87
N VAL A 70 -19.24 5.05 -2.76
CA VAL A 70 -19.06 3.67 -3.22
C VAL A 70 -17.84 3.05 -2.55
N LYS A 71 -17.88 1.73 -2.34
CA LYS A 71 -16.82 0.94 -1.75
C LYS A 71 -16.66 -0.34 -2.55
N MET A 72 -15.44 -0.58 -3.03
CA MET A 72 -15.04 -1.88 -3.54
C MET A 72 -14.36 -2.66 -2.41
N THR A 73 -14.93 -3.79 -2.04
CA THR A 73 -14.31 -4.77 -1.15
C THR A 73 -13.68 -5.87 -2.01
N VAL A 74 -12.39 -6.13 -1.82
CA VAL A 74 -11.69 -7.23 -2.47
C VAL A 74 -11.40 -8.30 -1.44
N THR A 75 -11.84 -9.53 -1.71
CA THR A 75 -11.68 -10.66 -0.79
C THR A 75 -11.02 -11.84 -1.49
N ALA A 76 -9.87 -12.28 -0.97
CA ALA A 76 -9.26 -13.54 -1.35
C ALA A 76 -9.97 -14.69 -0.61
N LEU A 77 -10.51 -15.64 -1.36
CA LEU A 77 -11.23 -16.80 -0.85
C LEU A 77 -10.40 -18.05 -1.09
N GLY A 78 -10.30 -18.93 -0.10
CA GLY A 78 -9.66 -20.24 -0.28
C GLY A 78 -10.66 -21.32 -0.69
N THR A 79 -10.21 -22.57 -0.67
CA THR A 79 -10.92 -23.71 -1.30
C THR A 79 -12.30 -24.03 -0.70
N SER A 80 -12.55 -23.75 0.58
CA SER A 80 -13.89 -23.93 1.17
C SER A 80 -14.81 -22.69 1.04
N GLY A 81 -14.36 -21.67 0.32
CA GLY A 81 -15.05 -20.38 0.21
C GLY A 81 -14.85 -19.46 1.41
N GLN A 82 -14.00 -19.83 2.38
CA GLN A 82 -13.68 -18.98 3.52
C GLN A 82 -12.79 -17.79 3.09
N GLY A 83 -13.07 -16.61 3.66
CA GLY A 83 -12.24 -15.42 3.47
C GLY A 83 -10.88 -15.60 4.13
N LEU A 84 -9.81 -15.48 3.34
CA LEU A 84 -8.42 -15.56 3.80
C LEU A 84 -7.84 -14.16 4.05
N PHE A 85 -8.21 -13.20 3.21
CA PHE A 85 -7.78 -11.80 3.31
C PHE A 85 -8.83 -10.89 2.67
N SER A 86 -8.95 -9.66 3.17
CA SER A 86 -9.85 -8.66 2.58
C SER A 86 -9.30 -7.25 2.75
N TYR A 87 -9.55 -6.38 1.77
CA TYR A 87 -9.32 -4.94 1.88
C TYR A 87 -10.37 -4.15 1.12
N ASP A 88 -10.56 -2.90 1.53
CA ASP A 88 -11.56 -1.99 0.97
C ASP A 88 -10.88 -0.81 0.26
N THR A 89 -11.49 -0.37 -0.84
CA THR A 89 -11.18 0.90 -1.52
C THR A 89 -12.48 1.68 -1.69
N SER A 90 -12.57 2.86 -1.09
CA SER A 90 -13.78 3.70 -1.13
C SER A 90 -13.57 4.98 -1.94
N ASP A 91 -14.61 5.41 -2.65
CA ASP A 91 -14.68 6.72 -3.29
C ASP A 91 -16.03 7.39 -3.04
N GLY A 92 -16.02 8.67 -2.69
CA GLY A 92 -17.22 9.49 -2.54
C GLY A 92 -17.05 10.89 -3.14
N SER A 93 -16.10 11.03 -4.07
CA SER A 93 -15.75 12.32 -4.66
C SER A 93 -15.68 12.26 -6.19
N ALA A 94 -16.22 11.21 -6.79
CA ALA A 94 -16.19 10.95 -8.22
C ALA A 94 -14.75 10.91 -8.80
N VAL A 95 -13.81 10.39 -8.02
CA VAL A 95 -12.40 10.24 -8.41
C VAL A 95 -12.07 8.76 -8.57
N TYR A 96 -11.31 8.42 -9.62
CA TYR A 96 -10.81 7.06 -9.79
C TYR A 96 -9.86 6.68 -8.64
N ARG A 97 -10.18 5.56 -7.99
CA ARG A 97 -9.34 4.90 -7.00
C ARG A 97 -8.89 3.56 -7.54
N ASN A 98 -7.59 3.30 -7.47
CA ASN A 98 -7.04 2.04 -7.92
C ASN A 98 -7.28 0.94 -6.89
N ILE A 99 -7.45 -0.26 -7.41
CA ILE A 99 -7.45 -1.51 -6.69
C ILE A 99 -6.23 -2.23 -7.25
N ASP A 100 -5.06 -2.05 -6.67
CA ASP A 100 -3.77 -2.48 -7.24
C ASP A 100 -2.84 -3.03 -6.15
N ARG A 101 -3.40 -3.86 -5.28
CA ARG A 101 -2.68 -4.45 -4.15
C ARG A 101 -2.50 -5.95 -4.32
N ARG A 102 -1.25 -6.43 -4.36
CA ARG A 102 -0.90 -7.84 -4.29
C ARG A 102 -1.27 -8.42 -2.92
N ILE A 103 -1.85 -9.61 -2.92
CA ILE A 103 -2.25 -10.37 -1.73
C ILE A 103 -1.46 -11.68 -1.73
N ASP A 104 -0.84 -12.01 -0.60
CA ASP A 104 -0.26 -13.32 -0.31
C ASP A 104 -0.89 -13.85 0.98
N THR A 105 -1.49 -15.03 0.93
CA THR A 105 -2.14 -15.69 2.06
C THR A 105 -1.37 -16.90 2.56
N SER A 106 -0.09 -17.03 2.20
CA SER A 106 0.77 -18.15 2.58
C SER A 106 0.65 -18.49 4.07
N PRO A 107 0.44 -19.77 4.42
CA PRO A 107 0.49 -20.95 3.54
C PRO A 107 -0.84 -21.31 2.86
N ASN A 108 -1.89 -20.50 2.99
CA ASN A 108 -3.24 -20.84 2.54
C ASN A 108 -3.44 -20.58 1.04
N THR A 109 -3.92 -21.59 0.31
CA THR A 109 -4.23 -21.50 -1.12
C THR A 109 -5.48 -20.65 -1.38
N ILE A 110 -5.37 -19.73 -2.33
CA ILE A 110 -6.46 -18.89 -2.84
C ILE A 110 -7.13 -19.63 -4.00
N ALA A 111 -8.44 -19.89 -3.88
CA ALA A 111 -9.26 -20.53 -4.90
C ALA A 111 -10.02 -19.52 -5.76
N SER A 112 -10.38 -18.36 -5.22
CA SER A 112 -11.06 -17.30 -5.97
C SER A 112 -10.84 -15.92 -5.35
N VAL A 113 -11.09 -14.87 -6.12
CA VAL A 113 -11.17 -13.49 -5.62
C VAL A 113 -12.58 -12.98 -5.86
N ARG A 114 -13.20 -12.48 -4.79
CA ARG A 114 -14.50 -11.82 -4.84
C ARG A 114 -14.32 -10.31 -4.74
N TYR A 115 -15.03 -9.61 -5.61
CA TYR A 115 -15.15 -8.16 -5.67
C TYR A 115 -16.60 -7.80 -5.35
N ASP A 116 -16.80 -7.07 -4.26
CA ASP A 116 -18.11 -6.56 -3.87
C ASP A 116 -18.09 -5.03 -4.03
N LEU A 117 -18.72 -4.54 -5.09
CA LEU A 117 -18.92 -3.11 -5.32
C LEU A 117 -20.23 -2.70 -4.67
N CYS A 118 -20.14 -2.00 -3.55
CA CYS A 118 -21.28 -1.59 -2.74
C CYS A 118 -21.38 -0.06 -2.66
N ARG A 119 -22.61 0.41 -2.61
CA ARG A 119 -22.95 1.79 -2.33
C ARG A 119 -23.37 1.94 -0.87
N SER A 120 -23.17 3.11 -0.28
CA SER A 120 -23.52 3.35 1.13
C SER A 120 -25.02 3.27 1.44
N ASP A 121 -25.89 3.21 0.43
CA ASP A 121 -27.34 2.95 0.56
C ASP A 121 -27.69 1.46 0.65
N GLY A 122 -26.69 0.57 0.58
CA GLY A 122 -26.83 -0.88 0.71
C GLY A 122 -26.97 -1.64 -0.60
N ARG A 123 -26.98 -0.98 -1.76
CA ARG A 123 -26.98 -1.66 -3.06
C ARG A 123 -25.58 -2.19 -3.37
N CYS A 124 -25.48 -3.45 -3.78
CA CYS A 124 -24.20 -4.07 -4.13
C CYS A 124 -24.30 -4.84 -5.46
N ALA A 125 -23.19 -4.87 -6.19
CA ALA A 125 -22.95 -5.77 -7.29
C ALA A 125 -21.68 -6.59 -6.98
N THR A 126 -21.75 -7.89 -7.22
CA THR A 126 -20.66 -8.82 -6.86
C THR A 126 -20.14 -9.51 -8.11
N HIS A 127 -18.83 -9.64 -8.20
CA HIS A 127 -18.16 -10.44 -9.21
C HIS A 127 -17.11 -11.34 -8.56
N THR A 128 -17.00 -12.59 -8.98
CA THR A 128 -16.00 -13.53 -8.45
C THR A 128 -15.24 -14.15 -9.60
N ILE A 129 -13.91 -14.09 -9.51
CA ILE A 129 -13.01 -14.71 -10.48
C ILE A 129 -12.37 -15.92 -9.81
N ALA A 130 -12.61 -17.11 -10.37
CA ALA A 130 -11.99 -18.34 -9.90
C ALA A 130 -10.55 -18.44 -10.41
N ARG A 131 -9.66 -19.00 -9.59
CA ARG A 131 -8.31 -19.33 -10.04
C ARG A 131 -8.41 -20.34 -11.18
N PRO A 132 -7.76 -20.11 -12.33
CA PRO A 132 -7.74 -21.11 -13.40
C PRO A 132 -7.08 -22.39 -12.88
N ALA A 133 -7.63 -23.54 -13.29
CA ALA A 133 -6.99 -24.82 -13.00
C ALA A 133 -5.57 -24.80 -13.58
N SER A 134 -4.57 -25.13 -12.75
CA SER A 134 -3.21 -25.29 -13.25
C SER A 134 -3.24 -26.33 -14.37
N PRO A 135 -2.66 -26.06 -15.56
CA PRO A 135 -2.65 -27.03 -16.64
C PRO A 135 -2.04 -28.33 -16.11
N ALA A 136 -2.75 -29.45 -16.31
CA ALA A 136 -2.25 -30.75 -15.91
C ALA A 136 -0.84 -30.94 -16.49
N PRO A 137 0.13 -31.44 -15.70
CA PRO A 137 1.45 -31.72 -16.24
C PRO A 137 1.27 -32.64 -17.44
N THR A 138 1.77 -32.19 -18.59
CA THR A 138 1.74 -32.97 -19.82
C THR A 138 2.41 -34.31 -19.51
N PRO A 139 1.82 -35.48 -19.84
CA PRO A 139 2.44 -36.75 -19.57
C PRO A 139 3.77 -36.82 -20.33
N GLN A 140 4.86 -36.64 -19.59
CA GLN A 140 6.21 -36.72 -20.12
C GLN A 140 6.46 -38.18 -20.51
N PRO A 141 6.77 -38.49 -21.79
CA PRO A 141 6.95 -39.88 -22.21
C PRO A 141 8.14 -40.52 -21.49
N GLY A 142 7.82 -41.48 -20.62
CA GLY A 142 8.68 -42.58 -20.16
C GLY A 142 10.06 -42.20 -19.61
N VAL A 143 10.14 -41.73 -18.37
CA VAL A 143 11.41 -41.80 -17.62
C VAL A 143 11.61 -43.22 -17.08
N SER A 144 12.57 -43.90 -17.69
CA SER A 144 13.18 -45.16 -17.23
C SER A 144 13.81 -44.98 -15.83
N PRO A 145 13.80 -45.98 -14.94
CA PRO A 145 14.33 -45.81 -13.58
C PRO A 145 15.87 -45.71 -13.59
N THR A 146 16.39 -44.52 -13.29
CA THR A 146 17.83 -44.29 -13.03
C THR A 146 18.18 -44.70 -11.58
N PRO A 147 19.32 -45.38 -11.35
CA PRO A 147 19.76 -45.81 -10.03
C PRO A 147 20.30 -44.67 -9.14
N THR A 148 20.23 -44.93 -7.84
CA THR A 148 20.79 -44.32 -6.61
C THR A 148 21.71 -43.08 -6.75
N PRO A 149 21.47 -42.02 -5.95
CA PRO A 149 22.14 -40.72 -6.10
C PRO A 149 23.62 -40.74 -5.67
N THR A 150 24.47 -40.26 -6.58
CA THR A 150 25.79 -39.70 -6.26
C THR A 150 25.57 -38.25 -5.80
N PRO A 151 26.29 -37.73 -4.77
CA PRO A 151 26.07 -36.37 -4.30
C PRO A 151 26.44 -35.37 -5.40
N ALA A 152 25.43 -34.64 -5.89
CA ALA A 152 25.60 -33.60 -6.88
C ALA A 152 26.35 -32.39 -6.27
N PRO A 153 27.23 -31.72 -7.03
CA PRO A 153 27.79 -30.43 -6.63
C PRO A 153 26.66 -29.39 -6.49
N PRO A 154 26.82 -28.33 -5.68
CA PRO A 154 25.78 -27.33 -5.50
C PRO A 154 25.37 -26.76 -6.87
N SER A 155 24.07 -26.79 -7.14
CA SER A 155 23.46 -26.24 -8.35
C SER A 155 23.95 -24.80 -8.56
N PRO A 156 24.33 -24.37 -9.79
CA PRO A 156 24.62 -22.96 -10.02
C PRO A 156 23.36 -22.18 -9.67
N ALA A 157 23.50 -21.18 -8.80
CA ALA A 157 22.41 -20.30 -8.44
C ALA A 157 21.91 -19.64 -9.74
N ILE A 158 20.67 -19.95 -10.11
CA ILE A 158 20.01 -19.47 -11.32
C ILE A 158 19.55 -18.05 -11.01
N ASP A 159 19.67 -17.15 -11.99
CA ASP A 159 19.07 -15.81 -12.02
C ASP A 159 17.82 -15.95 -12.90
N GLN A 160 16.65 -16.07 -12.29
CA GLN A 160 15.41 -16.42 -12.99
C GLN A 160 14.65 -15.20 -13.53
N ASP A 161 14.83 -14.01 -12.97
CA ASP A 161 14.19 -12.77 -13.45
C ASP A 161 15.10 -11.88 -14.32
N GLY A 162 16.39 -12.23 -14.40
CA GLY A 162 17.36 -11.64 -15.31
C GLY A 162 17.87 -10.27 -14.90
N ASP A 163 17.82 -9.93 -13.61
CA ASP A 163 18.34 -8.65 -13.10
C ASP A 163 19.85 -8.63 -12.83
N GLY A 164 20.50 -9.78 -13.01
CA GLY A 164 21.94 -9.96 -12.83
C GLY A 164 22.33 -10.46 -11.44
N TYR A 165 21.37 -10.74 -10.54
CA TYR A 165 21.58 -11.33 -9.24
C TYR A 165 21.03 -12.77 -9.20
N PRO A 166 21.86 -13.77 -8.88
CA PRO A 166 21.37 -15.13 -8.78
C PRO A 166 20.62 -15.37 -7.46
N SER A 167 19.63 -16.27 -7.47
CA SER A 167 18.87 -16.79 -6.30
C SER A 167 19.62 -16.96 -4.98
N SER A 168 20.93 -17.22 -5.01
CA SER A 168 21.73 -17.35 -3.78
C SER A 168 21.92 -16.05 -3.00
N VAL A 169 21.79 -14.89 -3.66
CA VAL A 169 21.99 -13.56 -3.07
C VAL A 169 20.77 -12.67 -3.22
N ASP A 170 19.85 -13.02 -4.10
CA ASP A 170 18.62 -12.31 -4.31
C ASP A 170 17.52 -12.77 -3.33
N CYS A 171 16.85 -11.80 -2.71
CA CYS A 171 15.70 -12.05 -1.84
C CYS A 171 14.43 -12.35 -2.65
N SER A 172 14.41 -12.08 -3.96
CA SER A 172 13.31 -12.45 -4.84
C SER A 172 13.78 -12.72 -6.29
N ASP A 173 14.27 -13.95 -6.55
CA ASP A 173 14.73 -14.47 -7.87
C ASP A 173 13.63 -14.55 -8.97
N VAL A 174 12.50 -13.87 -8.76
CA VAL A 174 11.33 -13.82 -9.64
C VAL A 174 10.82 -12.39 -9.86
N ASN A 175 11.50 -11.39 -9.32
CA ASN A 175 11.15 -9.98 -9.42
C ASN A 175 12.40 -9.10 -9.61
N ASN A 176 12.68 -8.75 -10.86
CA ASN A 176 13.84 -7.95 -11.26
C ASN A 176 13.90 -6.51 -10.72
N THR A 177 12.95 -6.09 -9.90
CA THR A 177 12.97 -4.82 -9.16
C THR A 177 13.32 -4.98 -7.68
N VAL A 178 13.35 -6.23 -7.20
CA VAL A 178 13.65 -6.61 -5.82
C VAL A 178 14.93 -7.41 -5.86
N HIS A 179 16.03 -6.75 -5.57
CA HIS A 179 17.36 -7.33 -5.70
C HIS A 179 18.36 -6.57 -4.86
N PRO A 180 19.55 -7.15 -4.59
CA PRO A 180 20.59 -6.45 -3.84
C PRO A 180 20.88 -5.07 -4.43
N GLY A 181 20.70 -4.04 -3.61
CA GLY A 181 20.95 -2.65 -3.99
C GLY A 181 19.89 -2.00 -4.90
N ALA A 182 18.70 -2.60 -5.06
CA ALA A 182 17.57 -1.93 -5.69
C ALA A 182 17.14 -0.68 -4.89
N ARG A 183 16.25 0.13 -5.46
CA ARG A 183 15.74 1.32 -4.78
C ARG A 183 14.59 0.93 -3.86
N GLU A 184 14.86 0.95 -2.56
CA GLU A 184 13.86 0.79 -1.52
C GLU A 184 12.66 1.74 -1.64
N ILE A 185 11.46 1.21 -1.46
CA ILE A 185 10.20 1.95 -1.33
C ILE A 185 9.66 1.80 0.10
N PRO A 186 10.03 2.71 1.02
CA PRO A 186 9.80 2.50 2.44
C PRO A 186 8.33 2.33 2.84
N GLY A 187 8.02 1.22 3.51
CA GLY A 187 6.71 0.89 4.05
C GLY A 187 5.76 0.26 3.03
N ASN A 188 6.27 -0.25 1.91
CA ASN A 188 5.48 -1.02 0.93
C ASN A 188 5.30 -2.50 1.37
N GLY A 189 6.00 -2.95 2.42
CA GLY A 189 5.97 -4.31 2.93
C GLY A 189 6.92 -5.28 2.21
N ILE A 190 7.81 -4.81 1.34
CA ILE A 190 8.77 -5.58 0.55
C ILE A 190 10.18 -5.08 0.88
N ASP A 191 11.14 -5.99 1.05
CA ASP A 191 12.57 -5.65 1.15
C ASP A 191 13.12 -5.51 -0.26
N ASP A 192 12.93 -4.34 -0.90
CA ASP A 192 13.23 -4.18 -2.33
C ASP A 192 14.74 -4.30 -2.58
N ASP A 193 15.57 -3.84 -1.64
CA ASP A 193 17.03 -3.81 -1.79
C ASP A 193 17.76 -5.01 -1.16
N CYS A 194 17.01 -6.00 -0.67
CA CYS A 194 17.48 -7.19 0.04
C CYS A 194 18.42 -6.88 1.22
N SER A 195 18.20 -5.77 1.92
CA SER A 195 19.08 -5.29 2.99
C SER A 195 18.66 -5.72 4.41
N GLY A 196 17.71 -6.65 4.51
CA GLY A 196 17.30 -7.24 5.79
C GLY A 196 15.90 -6.81 6.27
N GLY A 197 15.06 -6.35 5.35
CA GLY A 197 13.64 -6.06 5.56
C GLY A 197 13.21 -4.69 5.00
N ASP A 198 11.91 -4.57 4.69
CA ASP A 198 11.26 -3.31 4.30
C ASP A 198 11.62 -2.17 5.28
N GLN A 199 12.20 -1.11 4.73
CA GLN A 199 12.54 0.06 5.51
C GLN A 199 11.26 0.80 5.88
N PRO A 200 11.03 1.14 7.14
CA PRO A 200 9.77 1.77 7.52
C PRO A 200 9.63 3.17 6.91
N GLY A 201 8.49 3.40 6.27
CA GLY A 201 8.10 4.72 5.76
C GLY A 201 8.06 5.80 6.86
N LYS A 202 8.16 7.07 6.46
CA LYS A 202 8.14 8.22 7.39
C LYS A 202 6.81 8.95 7.33
N VAL A 203 6.25 9.30 8.48
CA VAL A 203 5.07 10.19 8.53
C VAL A 203 5.49 11.59 8.06
N LEU A 204 4.93 12.06 6.94
CA LEU A 204 5.27 13.36 6.36
C LEU A 204 4.36 14.52 6.80
N ALA A 205 3.30 14.23 7.55
CA ALA A 205 2.26 15.16 8.05
C ALA A 205 2.75 16.56 8.46
N ILE A 206 2.04 17.61 8.08
CA ILE A 206 2.41 19.00 8.39
C ILE A 206 1.72 19.48 9.66
N VAL A 207 2.47 20.11 10.58
CA VAL A 207 1.89 20.82 11.73
C VAL A 207 1.92 22.31 11.45
N LYS A 208 0.76 22.87 11.10
CA LYS A 208 0.58 24.31 10.89
C LYS A 208 0.29 24.98 12.23
N SER A 209 1.05 26.03 12.56
CA SER A 209 0.84 26.81 13.79
C SER A 209 0.86 28.30 13.52
N ASP A 210 -0.10 29.02 14.11
CA ASP A 210 -0.14 30.49 14.17
C ASP A 210 -0.20 30.93 15.63
N TRP A 211 0.49 32.03 15.95
CA TRP A 211 0.74 32.47 17.32
C TRP A 211 0.46 33.97 17.48
N THR A 212 -0.15 34.34 18.59
CA THR A 212 -0.25 35.74 19.01
C THR A 212 0.82 36.04 20.05
N VAL A 213 1.75 36.93 19.72
CA VAL A 213 2.89 37.29 20.57
C VAL A 213 3.03 38.81 20.66
N THR A 214 3.32 39.32 21.86
CA THR A 214 3.76 40.70 22.07
C THR A 214 5.03 40.70 22.91
N ARG A 215 5.89 41.72 22.77
CA ARG A 215 7.25 41.74 23.36
C ARG A 215 7.33 41.42 24.86
N ARG A 216 6.27 41.69 25.63
CA ARG A 216 6.24 41.48 27.10
C ARG A 216 5.38 40.30 27.56
N THR A 217 4.68 39.62 26.65
CA THR A 217 3.72 38.57 27.03
C THR A 217 4.18 37.18 26.59
N ASP A 218 3.64 36.19 27.29
CA ASP A 218 3.76 34.79 26.93
C ASP A 218 2.94 34.48 25.65
N PRO A 219 3.45 33.67 24.71
CA PRO A 219 2.76 33.35 23.46
C PRO A 219 1.38 32.69 23.68
N ARG A 220 0.44 32.97 22.78
CA ARG A 220 -0.85 32.27 22.71
C ARG A 220 -0.97 31.56 21.37
N VAL A 221 -1.45 30.32 21.37
CA VAL A 221 -1.82 29.60 20.14
C VAL A 221 -3.06 30.26 19.54
N LYS A 222 -2.96 30.73 18.30
CA LYS A 222 -4.10 31.22 17.50
C LYS A 222 -4.64 30.11 16.61
N LEU A 223 -3.75 29.30 16.04
CA LEU A 223 -4.08 28.10 15.28
C LEU A 223 -3.03 27.03 15.57
N MET A 224 -3.45 25.79 15.74
CA MET A 224 -2.58 24.64 15.64
C MET A 224 -3.37 23.50 15.00
N GLN A 225 -2.90 23.02 13.85
CA GLN A 225 -3.58 22.01 13.05
C GLN A 225 -2.55 21.04 12.46
N VAL A 226 -2.89 19.75 12.49
CA VAL A 226 -2.19 18.71 11.75
C VAL A 226 -2.91 18.48 10.42
N ARG A 227 -2.15 18.35 9.34
CA ARG A 227 -2.63 18.08 7.98
C ARG A 227 -1.74 17.04 7.29
N ASP A 228 -2.25 16.45 6.22
CA ASP A 228 -1.52 15.52 5.35
C ASP A 228 -0.94 14.30 6.11
N ALA A 229 -1.61 13.86 7.17
CA ALA A 229 -1.23 12.63 7.86
C ALA A 229 -1.95 11.42 7.26
N PRO A 230 -1.39 10.21 7.42
CA PRO A 230 -2.11 8.99 7.10
C PRO A 230 -3.48 8.92 7.82
N ALA A 231 -4.49 8.41 7.14
CA ALA A 231 -5.82 8.22 7.73
C ALA A 231 -5.73 7.30 8.97
N GLY A 232 -6.40 7.68 10.05
CA GLY A 232 -6.34 6.93 11.32
C GLY A 232 -5.04 7.08 12.12
N ALA A 233 -4.11 7.95 11.69
CA ALA A 233 -2.92 8.27 12.46
C ALA A 233 -3.27 8.81 13.86
N GLN A 234 -2.42 8.50 14.85
CA GLN A 234 -2.55 9.02 16.20
C GLN A 234 -1.73 10.30 16.34
N VAL A 235 -2.31 11.31 16.99
CA VAL A 235 -1.63 12.53 17.38
C VAL A 235 -1.59 12.66 18.89
N ASP A 236 -0.38 12.62 19.42
CA ASP A 236 -0.06 12.83 20.83
C ASP A 236 0.57 14.21 21.01
N VAL A 237 -0.10 15.09 21.75
CA VAL A 237 0.41 16.41 22.12
C VAL A 237 0.93 16.32 23.55
N LEU A 238 2.25 16.42 23.70
CA LEU A 238 2.92 16.40 25.00
C LEU A 238 3.38 17.80 25.37
N CYS A 239 3.14 18.23 26.61
CA CYS A 239 3.71 19.45 27.13
C CYS A 239 4.63 19.14 28.31
N LYS A 240 5.84 19.69 28.28
CA LYS A 240 6.87 19.50 29.31
C LYS A 240 7.32 20.85 29.86
N GLY A 241 7.58 20.91 31.17
CA GLY A 241 8.04 22.11 31.88
C GLY A 241 7.02 22.67 32.88
N ARG A 242 7.46 23.62 33.71
CA ARG A 242 6.63 24.21 34.77
C ARG A 242 5.62 25.20 34.18
N GLY A 243 4.33 24.90 34.29
CA GLY A 243 3.23 25.72 33.75
C GLY A 243 2.57 25.15 32.50
N CYS A 244 2.80 23.87 32.19
CA CYS A 244 2.06 23.18 31.15
C CYS A 244 0.56 23.08 31.47
N PRO A 245 -0.33 23.35 30.50
CA PRO A 245 -1.79 23.23 30.70
C PRO A 245 -2.25 21.78 30.86
N PHE A 246 -1.48 20.82 30.37
CA PHE A 246 -1.71 19.38 30.49
C PHE A 246 -0.39 18.63 30.30
N LYS A 247 -0.30 17.37 30.72
CA LYS A 247 0.89 16.53 30.44
C LYS A 247 0.85 15.94 29.03
N GLN A 248 -0.28 15.34 28.66
CA GLN A 248 -0.50 14.72 27.35
C GLN A 248 -1.97 14.82 26.93
N ARG A 249 -2.20 14.96 25.62
CA ARG A 249 -3.50 14.83 24.98
C ARG A 249 -3.37 14.03 23.70
N ARG A 250 -4.15 12.96 23.59
CA ARG A 250 -4.20 12.09 22.42
C ARG A 250 -5.44 12.38 21.59
N LYS A 251 -5.29 12.31 20.27
CA LYS A 251 -6.40 12.33 19.32
C LYS A 251 -6.11 11.39 18.16
N VAL A 252 -7.15 10.79 17.60
CA VAL A 252 -7.05 10.03 16.35
C VAL A 252 -7.50 10.94 15.22
N LEU A 253 -6.80 10.89 14.09
CA LEU A 253 -7.13 11.70 12.92
C LEU A 253 -8.33 11.11 12.19
N ASP A 254 -9.08 12.00 11.55
CA ASP A 254 -10.20 11.60 10.71
C ASP A 254 -9.71 10.93 9.42
N ALA A 255 -10.65 10.48 8.59
CA ALA A 255 -10.35 9.88 7.30
C ALA A 255 -9.60 10.83 6.34
N ASN A 256 -9.66 12.15 6.59
CA ASN A 256 -8.98 13.16 5.78
C ASN A 256 -7.53 13.40 6.25
N GLY A 257 -7.09 12.76 7.34
CA GLY A 257 -5.74 12.95 7.85
C GLY A 257 -5.53 14.34 8.45
N GLU A 258 -6.60 15.00 8.91
CA GLU A 258 -6.52 16.34 9.49
C GLU A 258 -7.05 16.37 10.93
N THR A 259 -6.51 17.28 11.76
CA THR A 259 -7.14 17.60 13.04
C THR A 259 -6.72 18.95 13.59
N SER A 260 -7.66 19.68 14.19
CA SER A 260 -7.36 20.92 14.92
C SER A 260 -7.04 20.61 16.39
N LEU A 261 -5.88 21.10 16.82
CA LEU A 261 -5.36 21.06 18.19
C LEU A 261 -5.58 22.39 18.93
N THR A 262 -6.02 23.43 18.23
CA THR A 262 -6.17 24.80 18.74
C THR A 262 -6.95 24.87 20.05
N LYS A 263 -8.05 24.11 20.16
CA LYS A 263 -8.92 24.10 21.35
C LYS A 263 -8.25 23.52 22.61
N LEU A 264 -7.12 22.82 22.47
CA LEU A 264 -6.34 22.33 23.62
C LEU A 264 -5.66 23.49 24.38
N PHE A 265 -5.45 24.64 23.72
CA PHE A 265 -4.67 25.75 24.24
C PHE A 265 -5.53 26.99 24.45
N LYS A 266 -6.33 27.00 25.52
CA LYS A 266 -7.26 28.10 25.83
C LYS A 266 -6.56 29.38 26.30
N HIS A 267 -5.42 29.24 26.98
CA HIS A 267 -4.68 30.34 27.63
C HIS A 267 -3.30 30.55 27.02
N ARG A 268 -2.63 31.64 27.42
CA ARG A 268 -1.22 31.89 27.10
C ARG A 268 -0.34 30.80 27.70
N LEU A 269 0.69 30.44 26.97
CA LEU A 269 1.61 29.37 27.32
C LEU A 269 2.83 29.95 27.99
N ARG A 270 3.03 29.58 29.26
CA ARG A 270 4.16 30.04 30.05
C ARG A 270 5.47 29.74 29.32
N HIS A 271 6.35 30.72 29.19
CA HIS A 271 7.69 30.50 28.65
C HIS A 271 8.46 29.44 29.45
N GLY A 272 9.42 28.79 28.79
CA GLY A 272 10.21 27.70 29.37
C GLY A 272 9.55 26.32 29.25
N ILE A 273 8.33 26.22 28.74
CA ILE A 273 7.71 24.94 28.38
C ILE A 273 8.07 24.54 26.94
N THR A 274 7.99 23.24 26.67
CA THR A 274 8.08 22.68 25.32
C THR A 274 6.80 21.93 24.98
N ILE A 275 6.33 22.07 23.75
CA ILE A 275 5.19 21.31 23.21
C ILE A 275 5.71 20.40 22.11
N ASP A 276 5.52 19.10 22.26
CA ASP A 276 5.80 18.10 21.24
C ASP A 276 4.47 17.65 20.64
N VAL A 277 4.30 17.82 19.33
CA VAL A 277 3.21 17.20 18.56
C VAL A 277 3.79 15.97 17.88
N VAL A 278 3.45 14.79 18.38
CA VAL A 278 3.88 13.50 17.85
C VAL A 278 2.76 12.94 16.98
N ILE A 279 3.07 12.58 15.74
CA ILE A 279 2.13 11.98 14.78
C ILE A 279 2.67 10.60 14.43
N SER A 280 1.93 9.56 14.79
CA SER A 280 2.30 8.16 14.61
C SER A 280 1.28 7.41 13.76
N SER A 281 1.77 6.46 12.97
CA SER A 281 0.98 5.54 12.16
C SER A 281 1.59 4.14 12.31
N PRO A 282 0.79 3.05 12.24
CA PRO A 282 1.32 1.70 12.28
C PRO A 282 2.43 1.51 11.24
N ASN A 283 3.52 0.84 11.63
CA ASN A 283 4.67 0.50 10.79
C ASN A 283 5.38 1.70 10.13
N MET A 284 5.20 2.92 10.64
CA MET A 284 5.91 4.10 10.14
C MET A 284 6.75 4.78 11.23
N ILE A 285 7.90 5.34 10.83
CA ILE A 285 8.67 6.27 11.64
C ILE A 285 7.79 7.49 11.94
N SER A 286 7.57 7.75 13.23
CA SER A 286 6.67 8.81 13.67
C SER A 286 7.31 10.19 13.51
N LYS A 287 6.49 11.21 13.22
CA LYS A 287 6.94 12.61 13.13
C LYS A 287 6.76 13.32 14.45
N VAL A 288 7.73 14.14 14.84
CA VAL A 288 7.66 14.99 16.03
C VAL A 288 7.91 16.44 15.65
N THR A 289 6.95 17.31 15.92
CA THR A 289 7.13 18.75 15.79
C THR A 289 7.22 19.36 17.19
N ARG A 290 8.42 19.83 17.56
CA ARG A 290 8.68 20.44 18.87
C ARG A 290 8.67 21.96 18.77
N TYR A 291 7.90 22.60 19.65
CA TYR A 291 7.88 24.03 19.88
C TYR A 291 8.53 24.36 21.21
N VAL A 292 9.43 25.33 21.22
CA VAL A 292 10.02 25.87 22.46
C VAL A 292 9.38 27.23 22.73
N ILE A 293 8.67 27.34 23.85
CA ILE A 293 7.95 28.57 24.17
C ILE A 293 8.87 29.54 24.88
N ARG A 294 9.08 30.71 24.27
CA ARG A 294 9.88 31.81 24.82
C ARG A 294 9.02 33.07 24.92
N ARG A 295 9.26 33.88 25.95
CA ARG A 295 8.53 35.14 26.14
C ARG A 295 8.84 36.10 25.00
N GLY A 296 7.82 36.76 24.47
CA GLY A 296 7.98 37.83 23.48
C GLY A 296 8.50 37.41 22.11
N VAL A 297 8.68 36.11 21.86
CA VAL A 297 9.19 35.57 20.59
C VAL A 297 8.18 34.62 19.98
N ASN A 298 8.01 34.69 18.65
CA ASN A 298 7.21 33.72 17.92
C ASN A 298 7.83 32.32 18.02
N PRO A 299 7.16 31.30 18.57
CA PRO A 299 7.73 29.98 18.73
C PRO A 299 8.11 29.36 17.38
N SER A 300 9.41 29.07 17.19
CA SER A 300 9.85 28.25 16.06
C SER A 300 9.63 26.77 16.35
N SER A 301 9.28 26.02 15.32
CA SER A 301 9.19 24.57 15.38
C SER A 301 10.50 23.92 14.96
N ARG A 302 10.77 22.74 15.51
CA ARG A 302 11.79 21.82 15.02
C ARG A 302 11.14 20.49 14.68
N SER A 303 11.35 20.04 13.45
CA SER A 303 10.97 18.70 13.02
C SER A 303 12.00 17.68 13.49
N MET A 304 11.50 16.57 14.01
CA MET A 304 12.22 15.41 14.54
C MET A 304 11.40 14.16 14.21
N CYS A 305 11.91 13.00 14.57
CA CYS A 305 11.27 11.72 14.31
C CYS A 305 11.52 10.72 15.45
N ILE A 306 10.66 9.72 15.56
CA ILE A 306 10.83 8.59 16.49
C ILE A 306 10.87 7.31 15.63
N PRO A 307 11.98 6.55 15.63
CA PRO A 307 12.06 5.25 14.95
C PRO A 307 11.06 4.23 15.47
N LEU A 308 10.80 3.21 14.68
CA LEU A 308 10.08 2.04 15.15
C LEU A 308 10.80 1.39 16.34
N GLY A 309 10.02 0.92 17.32
CA GLY A 309 10.53 0.34 18.57
C GLY A 309 11.16 1.35 19.54
N SER A 310 11.29 2.62 19.16
CA SER A 310 11.81 3.68 20.03
C SER A 310 10.67 4.54 20.60
N ASN A 311 10.94 5.15 21.76
CA ASN A 311 10.09 6.18 22.36
C ASN A 311 10.79 7.54 22.45
N THR A 312 11.99 7.65 21.88
CA THR A 312 12.85 8.84 22.03
C THR A 312 12.91 9.63 20.72
N PRO A 313 12.48 10.91 20.74
CA PRO A 313 12.62 11.78 19.57
C PRO A 313 14.09 12.08 19.25
N GLN A 314 14.45 11.94 17.99
CA GLN A 314 15.76 12.27 17.46
C GLN A 314 15.70 13.18 16.24
N ARG A 315 16.82 13.83 15.90
CA ARG A 315 16.90 14.79 14.79
C ARG A 315 16.98 14.13 13.43
N ARG A 316 17.51 12.91 13.37
CA ARG A 316 17.69 12.15 12.13
C ARG A 316 17.15 10.75 12.31
N CYS A 317 16.27 10.42 11.39
CA CYS A 317 15.85 9.11 10.96
C CYS A 317 15.86 9.26 9.43
#